data_AF-A0A176RYI0-F1
#
_entry.id   AF-A0A176RYI0-F1
#
_cell.length_a   1.000
_cell.length_b   1.000
_cell.length_c   1.000
_cell.angle_alpha   90.00
_cell.angle_beta   90.00
_cell.angle_gamma   90.00
#
_symmetry.space_group_name_H-M   'P 1'
#
loop_
_entity.id
_entity.type
_entity.pdbx_description
1 polymer ?
#
loop_
_entity_poly.entity_id
_entity_poly.type
_entity_poly.pdbx_seq_one_letter_code
_entity_poly.pdbx_strand_id
1 'polypeptide(L)' 'MTERISSTQACKNLVRRVLENYRVPYITVTPTFSICPVHGYLAGEHEFCPLCDEEMLTKKRQEGVLDD' A
#
# COMPACT_ATOMS: atom_id res chain seq x y z
N MET A 1 3.32 10.52 12.48
CA MET A 1 3.03 9.11 12.79
C MET A 1 2.04 8.61 11.75
N THR A 2 2.53 8.09 10.64
CA THR A 2 1.71 7.48 9.59
C THR A 2 2.06 6.00 9.56
N GLU A 3 1.82 5.31 10.68
CA GLU A 3 2.03 3.88 10.71
C GLU A 3 0.95 3.21 9.86
N ARG A 4 1.37 2.58 8.76
CA ARG A 4 0.51 1.71 7.96
C ARG A 4 -0.11 0.68 8.89
N ILE A 5 -1.44 0.62 8.93
CA ILE A 5 -2.11 -0.53 9.50
C ILE A 5 -1.79 -1.72 8.59
N SER A 6 -0.89 -2.57 9.05
CA SER A 6 -0.26 -3.64 8.27
C SER A 6 -1.16 -4.84 8.02
N SER A 7 -2.33 -4.91 8.66
CA SER A 7 -3.30 -6.00 8.49
C SER A 7 -4.70 -5.63 8.96
N THR A 8 -5.70 -6.37 8.47
CA THR A 8 -7.09 -6.28 8.93
C THR A 8 -7.21 -6.53 10.44
N GLN A 9 -6.37 -7.42 11.00
CA GLN A 9 -6.36 -7.72 12.43
C GLN A 9 -5.82 -6.54 13.25
N ALA A 10 -4.80 -5.85 12.75
CA ALA A 10 -4.30 -4.62 13.37
C ALA A 10 -5.38 -3.54 13.40
N CYS A 11 -6.12 -3.37 12.30
CA CYS A 11 -7.25 -2.43 12.22
C CYS A 11 -8.33 -2.76 13.27
N LYS A 12 -8.74 -4.03 13.35
CA LYS A 12 -9.73 -4.51 14.32
C LYS A 12 -9.31 -4.22 15.76
N ASN A 13 -8.05 -4.49 16.08
CA ASN A 13 -7.50 -4.25 17.42
C ASN A 13 -7.42 -2.76 17.75
N LEU A 14 -7.09 -1.90 16.77
CA LEU A 14 -7.11 -0.45 16.93
C LEU A 14 -8.52 0.05 17.25
N VAL A 15 -9.51 -0.30 16.42
CA VAL A 15 -10.92 0.10 16.62
C VAL A 15 -11.41 -0.33 18.01
N ARG A 16 -11.16 -1.59 18.39
CA ARG A 16 -11.52 -2.09 19.72
C ARG A 16 -10.90 -1.24 20.83
N ARG A 17 -9.58 -1.04 20.79
CA ARG A 17 -8.87 -0.25 21.82
C ARG A 17 -9.41 1.17 21.92
N VAL A 18 -9.72 1.80 20.79
CA VAL A 18 -10.23 3.17 20.81
C VAL A 18 -11.60 3.24 21.47
N LEU A 19 -12.52 2.35 21.11
CA LEU A 19 -13.87 2.33 21.67
C LEU A 19 -13.92 1.89 23.14
N GLU A 20 -12.98 1.04 23.59
CA GLU A 20 -12.90 0.60 24.99
C GLU A 20 -12.30 1.67 25.92
N ASN A 21 -11.32 2.44 25.45
CA ASN A 21 -10.55 3.35 26.30
C ASN A 21 -10.97 4.82 26.17
N TYR A 22 -11.67 5.20 25.11
CA TYR A 22 -12.02 6.60 24.82
C TYR A 22 -13.50 6.75 24.51
N ARG A 23 -14.10 7.86 24.97
CA ARG A 23 -15.48 8.23 24.64
C ARG A 23 -15.52 9.13 23.41
N VAL A 24 -15.37 8.51 22.24
CA VAL A 24 -15.47 9.19 20.94
C VAL A 24 -16.77 8.76 20.23
N PRO A 25 -17.57 9.70 19.68
CA PRO A 25 -18.86 9.39 19.07
C PRO A 25 -18.71 8.67 17.72
N TYR A 26 -17.59 8.88 17.03
CA TYR A 26 -17.25 8.21 15.79
C TYR A 26 -15.73 8.19 15.60
N ILE A 27 -15.25 7.17 14.89
CA ILE A 27 -13.87 7.09 14.41
C ILE A 27 -13.89 6.63 12.96
N THR A 28 -12.97 7.14 12.16
CA THR A 28 -12.81 6.75 10.76
C THR A 28 -11.39 6.26 10.56
N VAL A 29 -11.29 5.11 9.88
CA VAL A 29 -10.01 4.53 9.49
C VAL A 29 -9.97 4.53 7.97
N THR A 30 -9.13 5.39 7.39
CA THR A 30 -8.94 5.46 5.95
C THR A 30 -7.66 4.73 5.58
N PRO A 31 -7.72 3.64 4.80
CA PRO A 31 -6.52 2.98 4.33
C PRO A 31 -5.78 3.90 3.36
N THR A 32 -4.45 3.89 3.42
CA THR A 32 -3.62 4.58 2.44
C THR A 32 -3.48 3.70 1.20
N PHE A 33 -3.71 4.28 0.02
CA PHE A 33 -3.55 3.61 -1.27
C PHE A 33 -3.00 4.59 -2.31
N SER A 34 -2.44 4.03 -3.39
CA SER A 34 -2.00 4.77 -4.58
C SER A 34 -2.71 4.19 -5.80
N ILE A 35 -2.84 4.96 -6.87
CA ILE A 35 -3.48 4.50 -8.12
C ILE A 35 -2.45 4.57 -9.25
N CYS A 36 -2.26 3.44 -9.92
CA CYS A 36 -1.53 3.34 -11.17
C CYS A 36 -2.52 3.29 -12.36
N PRO A 37 -2.30 4.03 -13.45
CA PRO A 37 -3.12 3.93 -14.66
C PRO A 37 -3.12 2.54 -15.32
N VAL A 38 -2.08 1.74 -15.08
CA VAL A 38 -1.89 0.40 -15.67
C VAL A 38 -2.36 -0.70 -14.71
N HIS A 39 -1.91 -0.65 -13.45
CA HIS A 39 -2.16 -1.71 -12.47
C HIS A 39 -3.33 -1.44 -11.51
N GLY A 40 -3.92 -0.24 -11.56
CA GLY A 40 -5.06 0.12 -10.71
C GLY A 40 -4.68 0.43 -9.26
N TYR A 41 -5.47 -0.06 -8.31
CA TYR A 41 -5.29 0.22 -6.88
C TYR A 41 -4.09 -0.51 -6.29
N LEU A 42 -3.22 0.24 -5.63
CA LEU A 42 -2.04 -0.25 -4.95
C LEU A 42 -2.13 0.02 -3.46
N ALA A 43 -1.80 -0.99 -2.65
CA ALA A 43 -1.80 -0.85 -1.20
C ALA A 43 -0.65 0.07 -0.75
N GLY A 44 -0.99 1.10 0.01
CA GLY A 44 -0.05 2.06 0.58
C GLY A 44 0.30 3.22 -0.36
N GLU A 45 1.07 4.17 0.18
CA GLU A 45 1.64 5.29 -0.53
C GLU A 45 2.87 4.88 -1.33
N HIS A 46 2.87 5.19 -2.63
CA HIS A 46 3.97 4.95 -3.57
C HIS A 46 4.05 6.14 -4.53
N GLU A 47 5.22 6.78 -4.62
CA GLU A 47 5.45 7.85 -5.61
C GLU A 47 5.48 7.31 -7.03
N PHE A 48 5.99 6.09 -7.21
CA PHE A 48 6.05 5.35 -8.48
C PHE A 48 5.46 3.96 -8.30
N CYS A 49 4.82 3.44 -9.36
CA CYS A 49 4.20 2.11 -9.30
C CYS A 49 5.29 1.02 -9.20
N PRO A 50 5.35 0.24 -8.12
CA PRO A 50 6.39 -0.78 -7.94
C PRO A 50 6.28 -1.90 -8.98
N LEU A 51 5.07 -2.18 -9.47
CA LEU A 51 4.82 -3.19 -10.50
C LEU A 51 5.33 -2.73 -11.87
N CYS A 52 5.12 -1.44 -12.22
CA CYS A 52 5.68 -0.88 -13.45
C CYS A 52 7.22 -0.95 -13.43
N ASP A 53 7.84 -0.61 -12.31
CA ASP A 53 9.30 -0.63 -12.20
C ASP A 53 9.85 -2.06 -12.33
N GLU A 54 9.20 -3.06 -11.71
CA GLU A 54 9.58 -4.46 -11.84
C GLU A 54 9.43 -4.99 -13.28
N GLU A 55 8.35 -4.62 -13.97
CA GLU A 55 8.16 -4.94 -15.39
C GLU A 55 9.25 -4.34 -16.27
N MET A 56 9.62 -3.08 -16.03
CA MET A 56 10.69 -2.39 -16.77
C MET A 56 12.05 -3.05 -16.54
N LEU A 57 12.36 -3.42 -15.30
CA LEU A 57 13.58 -4.15 -14.96
C LEU A 57 13.62 -5.53 -15.63
N THR A 58 12.48 -6.22 -15.68
CA THR A 58 12.38 -7.54 -16.31
C THR A 58 12.57 -7.45 -17.82
N LYS A 59 11.95 -6.46 -18.47
CA LYS A 59 12.15 -6.19 -19.91
C LYS A 59 13.61 -5.87 -20.22
N LYS A 60 14.23 -4.97 -19.45
CA LYS A 60 15.66 -4.64 -19.60
C LYS A 60 16.56 -5.87 -19.47
N ARG A 61 16.28 -6.78 -18.53
CA ARG A 61 17.02 -8.05 -18.38
C ARG A 61 16.84 -8.98 -19.57
N GLN A 62 15.67 -8.97 -20.21
CA GLN A 62 15.39 -9.80 -21.40
C GLN A 62 16.02 -9.21 -22.67
N GLU A 63 16.05 -7.89 -22.79
CA GLU A 63 16.64 -7.16 -23.93
C GLU A 63 18.18 -7.15 -23.88
N GLY A 64 18.77 -7.14 -22.68
CA GLY A 64 20.22 -7.21 -22.46
C GLY A 64 20.88 -8.57 -22.75
N VAL A 65 20.21 -9.49 -23.47
CA VAL A 65 20.80 -10.72 -24.03
C VAL A 65 21.25 -10.51 -25.49
N LEU A 66 21.15 -9.29 -26.03
CA LEU A 66 21.56 -8.95 -27.40
C LEU A 66 22.73 -7.95 -27.50
N ASP A 67 23.39 -7.60 -26.38
CA ASP A 67 24.57 -6.72 -26.37
C ASP A 67 25.81 -7.41 -25.72
N ASP A 68 26.12 -8.63 -26.15
CA ASP A 68 27.48 -9.24 -26.07
C ASP A 68 27.79 -9.98 -27.38
#